data_AF-W6TIF5-F1
#
_entry.id   AF-W6TIF5-F1
#
_cell.length_a   1.000
_cell.length_b   1.000
_cell.length_c   1.000
_cell.angle_alpha   90.00
_cell.angle_beta   90.00
_cell.angle_gamma   90.00
#
_symmetry.space_group_name_H-M   'P 1'
#
loop_
_entity.id
_entity.type
_entity.pdbx_description
1 polymer ?
#
loop_
_entity_poly.entity_id
_entity_poly.type
_entity_poly.pdbx_seq_one_letter_code
_entity_poly.pdbx_strand_id
1 'polypeptide(L)'
;MKITAEFLQEQFKKVLNINVAIEIEEWTTFLGSRRTGNYQISHMGWTGDYVDPSTFLNLFTTANYNFGSYGYSSKQYDNLINQSNFILDPTERQEILRKAEEIIVEKDFPAAPLSIPKSYALFRHDRWIGWTPNIAEVYLYEDIKQQKENI
;
A
#
# COMPACT_ATOMS: atom_id res chain seq x y z
N MET A 1 -3.41 13.01 3.89
CA MET A 1 -2.32 12.53 4.77
C MET A 1 -2.26 13.28 6.10
N LYS A 2 -2.31 14.62 6.12
CA LYS A 2 -2.27 15.41 7.37
C LYS A 2 -3.35 15.03 8.41
N ILE A 3 -4.62 14.98 7.99
CA ILE A 3 -5.75 14.64 8.88
C ILE A 3 -5.55 13.27 9.55
N THR A 4 -5.06 12.28 8.81
CA THR A 4 -4.77 10.95 9.36
C THR A 4 -3.65 11.00 10.39
N ALA A 5 -2.58 11.77 10.13
CA ALA A 5 -1.47 11.93 11.08
C ALA A 5 -1.92 12.63 12.37
N GLU A 6 -2.75 13.67 12.28
CA GLU A 6 -3.33 14.36 13.44
C GLU A 6 -4.23 13.42 14.25
N PHE A 7 -5.09 12.65 13.58
CA PHE A 7 -5.91 11.63 14.24
C PHE A 7 -5.06 10.60 14.99
N LEU A 8 -4.01 10.08 14.35
CA LEU A 8 -3.11 9.11 15.00
C LEU A 8 -2.36 9.72 16.19
N GLN A 9 -1.88 10.97 16.07
CA GLN A 9 -1.25 11.70 17.18
C GLN A 9 -2.20 11.80 18.39
N GLU A 10 -3.47 12.16 18.15
CA GLU A 10 -4.49 12.18 19.20
C GLU A 10 -4.73 10.81 19.82
N GLN A 11 -4.80 9.74 19.01
CA GLN A 11 -4.98 8.38 19.53
C GLN A 11 -3.79 7.91 20.36
N PHE A 12 -2.55 8.15 19.92
CA PHE A 12 -1.34 7.85 20.70
C PHE A 12 -1.38 8.54 22.06
N LYS A 13 -1.81 9.80 22.11
CA LYS A 13 -1.92 10.53 23.37
C LYS A 13 -3.06 10.02 24.24
N LYS A 14 -4.24 9.82 23.68
CA LYS A 14 -5.45 9.47 24.43
C LYS A 14 -5.43 8.04 24.97
N VAL A 15 -4.98 7.10 24.15
CA VAL A 15 -5.05 5.66 24.46
C VAL A 15 -3.80 5.19 25.18
N LEU A 16 -2.63 5.69 24.79
CA LEU A 16 -1.33 5.20 25.27
C LEU A 16 -0.54 6.23 26.09
N ASN A 17 -1.01 7.47 26.19
CA ASN A 17 -0.29 8.59 26.80
C ASN A 17 1.10 8.85 26.17
N ILE A 18 1.26 8.53 24.89
CA ILE A 18 2.49 8.78 24.13
C ILE A 18 2.36 10.11 23.38
N ASN A 19 3.40 10.93 23.42
CA ASN A 19 3.48 12.14 22.61
C ASN A 19 4.29 11.84 21.35
N VAL A 20 3.72 12.13 20.17
CA VAL A 20 4.40 12.00 18.87
C VAL A 20 4.42 13.37 18.18
N ALA A 21 5.51 13.70 17.50
CA ALA A 21 5.60 14.88 16.65
C ALA A 21 5.21 14.51 15.21
N ILE A 22 4.55 15.44 14.52
CA ILE A 22 4.20 15.28 13.10
C ILE A 22 5.21 16.07 12.29
N GLU A 23 5.90 15.40 11.39
CA GLU A 23 6.76 15.99 10.37
C GLU A 23 6.16 15.70 8.99
N ILE A 24 6.08 16.72 8.14
CA ILE A 24 5.57 16.59 6.78
C ILE A 24 6.72 16.92 5.84
N GLU A 25 7.12 15.94 5.05
CA GLU A 25 8.16 16.06 4.03
C GLU A 25 7.53 16.21 2.63
N GLU A 26 8.25 16.86 1.71
CA GLU A 26 7.94 16.77 0.28
C GLU A 26 8.07 15.31 -0.18
N TRP A 27 7.26 14.90 -1.15
CA TRP A 27 7.12 13.49 -1.54
C TRP A 27 8.43 12.80 -1.89
N THR A 28 9.31 13.46 -2.66
CA THR A 28 10.59 12.88 -3.07
C THR A 28 11.52 12.71 -1.87
N THR A 29 11.57 13.71 -0.99
CA THR A 29 12.31 13.64 0.28
C THR A 29 11.76 12.51 1.16
N PHE A 30 10.44 12.43 1.32
CA PHE A 30 9.76 11.39 2.09
C PHE A 30 10.10 9.97 1.63
N LEU A 31 10.07 9.74 0.30
CA LEU A 31 10.46 8.44 -0.27
C LEU A 31 11.93 8.12 0.02
N GLY A 32 12.81 9.12 -0.04
CA GLY A 32 14.21 8.98 0.35
C GLY A 32 14.35 8.58 1.82
N SER A 33 13.72 9.32 2.73
CA SER A 33 13.72 9.05 4.17
C SER A 33 13.20 7.64 4.49
N ARG A 34 12.13 7.20 3.85
CA ARG A 34 11.61 5.82 4.01
C ARG A 34 12.60 4.76 3.54
N ARG A 35 13.25 4.98 2.39
CA ARG A 35 14.19 4.00 1.81
C ARG A 35 15.49 3.87 2.59
N THR A 36 15.87 4.88 3.36
CA THR A 36 17.10 4.88 4.19
C THR A 36 16.82 4.60 5.67
N GLY A 37 15.54 4.48 6.06
CA GLY A 37 15.17 4.30 7.46
C GLY A 37 15.28 5.58 8.30
N ASN A 38 15.35 6.75 7.67
CA ASN A 38 15.36 8.05 8.35
C ASN A 38 13.95 8.45 8.80
N TYR A 39 13.30 7.61 9.61
CA TYR A 39 12.00 7.86 10.21
C TYR A 39 11.82 6.97 11.44
N GLN A 40 10.91 7.35 12.34
CA GLN A 40 10.48 6.50 13.46
C GLN A 40 9.17 5.79 13.12
N ILE A 41 8.17 6.57 12.69
CA ILE A 41 6.88 6.10 12.19
C ILE A 41 6.62 6.87 10.90
N SER A 42 6.24 6.19 9.82
CA SER A 42 5.86 6.85 8.57
C SER A 42 4.51 6.32 8.08
N HIS A 43 3.69 7.22 7.55
CA HIS A 43 2.38 6.88 7.00
C HIS A 43 2.49 6.71 5.49
N MET A 44 2.34 5.47 5.01
CA MET A 44 2.41 5.11 3.60
C MET A 44 1.35 4.06 3.28
N GLY A 45 0.91 4.03 2.02
CA GLY A 45 0.07 2.97 1.47
C GLY A 45 0.75 2.31 0.28
N TRP A 46 0.13 1.25 -0.23
CA TRP A 46 0.54 0.61 -1.47
C TRP A 46 -0.66 0.47 -2.39
N THR A 47 -0.44 0.74 -3.68
CA THR A 47 -1.40 0.43 -4.75
C THR A 47 -0.82 -0.77 -5.49
N GLY A 48 -1.61 -1.84 -5.66
CA GLY A 48 -1.11 -3.08 -6.24
C GLY A 48 -0.65 -2.90 -7.69
N ASP A 49 0.57 -3.34 -7.99
CA ASP A 49 1.18 -3.18 -9.32
C ASP A 49 0.59 -4.17 -10.35
N TYR A 50 0.01 -5.26 -9.86
CA TYR A 50 -0.61 -6.32 -10.65
C TYR A 50 -1.69 -7.03 -9.81
N VAL A 51 -2.56 -7.81 -10.48
CA VAL A 51 -3.74 -8.44 -9.87
C VAL A 51 -3.39 -9.74 -9.14
N ASP A 52 -2.51 -9.66 -8.14
CA ASP A 52 -2.14 -10.78 -7.29
C ASP A 52 -1.72 -10.29 -5.89
N PRO A 53 -2.10 -10.97 -4.79
CA PRO A 53 -1.75 -10.57 -3.42
C PRO A 53 -0.25 -10.44 -3.16
N SER A 54 0.60 -11.10 -3.95
CA SER A 54 2.05 -11.00 -3.81
C SER A 54 2.58 -9.59 -4.06
N THR A 55 1.87 -8.69 -4.76
CA THR A 55 2.29 -7.27 -4.86
C THR A 55 2.37 -6.61 -3.48
N PHE A 56 1.47 -6.96 -2.56
CA PHE A 56 1.45 -6.45 -1.19
C PHE A 56 2.37 -7.26 -0.27
N LEU A 57 2.30 -8.58 -0.32
CA LEU A 57 3.08 -9.45 0.57
C LEU A 57 4.59 -9.36 0.30
N ASN A 58 5.00 -9.09 -0.95
CA ASN A 58 6.41 -8.92 -1.27
C ASN A 58 7.04 -7.69 -0.59
N LEU A 59 6.27 -6.71 -0.11
CA LEU A 59 6.80 -5.53 0.61
C LEU A 59 7.52 -5.88 1.91
N PHE A 60 7.16 -7.01 2.52
CA PHE A 60 7.66 -7.43 3.82
C PHE A 60 8.72 -8.55 3.70
N THR A 61 9.17 -8.88 2.49
CA THR A 61 10.31 -9.80 2.36
C THR A 61 11.61 -9.09 2.74
N THR A 62 12.59 -9.86 3.21
CA THR A 62 13.91 -9.30 3.56
C THR A 62 14.57 -8.58 2.39
N ALA A 63 14.28 -8.96 1.14
CA ALA A 63 14.82 -8.31 -0.05
C ALA A 63 14.21 -6.92 -0.33
N ASN A 64 12.99 -6.66 0.16
CA ASN A 64 12.21 -5.46 -0.11
C ASN A 64 11.96 -4.60 1.15
N TYR A 65 12.78 -4.77 2.18
CA TYR A 65 12.66 -4.09 3.48
C TYR A 65 12.50 -2.57 3.37
N ASN A 66 13.03 -1.95 2.31
CA ASN A 66 12.98 -0.51 2.08
C ASN A 66 11.64 0.01 1.51
N PHE A 67 10.74 -0.88 1.09
CA PHE A 67 9.40 -0.52 0.60
C PHE A 67 8.32 -0.69 1.67
N GLY A 68 8.32 -1.81 2.38
CA GLY A 68 7.42 -2.09 3.50
C GLY A 68 7.84 -1.37 4.78
N SER A 69 8.54 -2.10 5.65
CA SER A 69 9.04 -1.59 6.94
C SER A 69 10.55 -1.75 7.01
N TYR A 70 11.25 -0.63 7.21
CA TYR A 70 12.69 -0.58 7.08
C TYR A 70 13.37 -1.53 8.07
N GLY A 71 14.15 -2.47 7.53
CA GLY A 71 14.90 -3.45 8.31
C GLY A 71 14.09 -4.66 8.78
N TYR A 72 12.79 -4.77 8.44
CA TYR A 72 12.04 -5.98 8.72
C TYR A 72 12.62 -7.18 7.94
N SER A 73 12.79 -8.30 8.63
CA SER A 73 13.31 -9.54 8.07
C SER A 73 12.77 -10.72 8.86
N SER A 74 12.16 -11.68 8.16
CA SER A 74 11.66 -12.91 8.78
C SER A 74 11.92 -14.08 7.85
N LYS A 75 12.80 -14.99 8.28
CA LYS A 75 13.18 -16.18 7.49
C LYS A 75 11.96 -17.07 7.21
N GLN A 76 11.05 -17.19 8.18
CA GLN A 76 9.84 -17.98 8.02
C GLN A 76 8.91 -17.34 6.97
N TYR A 77 8.73 -16.03 7.04
CA TYR A 77 7.95 -15.28 6.06
C TYR A 77 8.54 -15.41 4.66
N ASP A 78 9.84 -15.16 4.50
CA ASP A 78 10.53 -15.27 3.21
C ASP A 78 10.39 -16.68 2.60
N ASN A 79 10.49 -17.73 3.42
CA ASN A 79 10.31 -19.10 2.95
C ASN A 79 8.89 -19.35 2.41
N LEU A 80 7.85 -18.88 3.10
CA LEU A 80 6.47 -19.03 2.65
C LEU A 80 6.20 -18.26 1.34
N ILE A 81 6.68 -17.03 1.24
CA ILE A 81 6.56 -16.23 0.02
C ILE A 81 7.31 -16.92 -1.14
N ASN A 82 8.54 -17.37 -0.93
CA ASN A 82 9.30 -18.09 -1.95
C ASN A 82 8.63 -19.39 -2.37
N GLN A 83 8.09 -20.17 -1.42
CA GLN A 83 7.36 -21.39 -1.71
C GLN A 83 6.13 -21.11 -2.59
N SER A 84 5.38 -20.04 -2.29
CA SER A 84 4.16 -19.68 -3.03
C SER A 84 4.40 -19.43 -4.53
N ASN A 85 5.64 -19.09 -4.93
CA ASN A 85 6.01 -18.86 -6.32
C ASN A 85 6.10 -20.14 -7.17
N PHE A 86 6.19 -21.31 -6.52
CA PHE A 86 6.34 -22.60 -7.21
C PHE A 86 5.07 -23.48 -7.15
N ILE A 87 4.01 -23.01 -6.48
CA ILE A 87 2.75 -23.74 -6.33
C ILE A 87 1.78 -23.35 -7.44
N LEU A 88 1.33 -24.36 -8.20
CA LEU A 88 0.42 -24.16 -9.34
C LEU A 88 -1.06 -24.25 -8.94
N ASP A 89 -1.39 -25.02 -7.90
CA ASP A 89 -2.76 -25.10 -7.41
C ASP A 89 -3.15 -23.80 -6.70
N PRO A 90 -4.20 -23.09 -7.14
CA PRO A 90 -4.58 -21.82 -6.55
C PRO A 90 -5.00 -21.91 -5.08
N THR A 91 -5.62 -23.03 -4.67
CA THR A 91 -6.11 -23.22 -3.30
C THR A 91 -4.94 -23.45 -2.34
N GLU A 92 -3.98 -24.29 -2.75
CA GLU A 92 -2.76 -24.53 -2.00
C GLU A 92 -1.91 -23.25 -1.90
N ARG A 93 -1.78 -22.51 -3.01
CA ARG A 93 -1.06 -21.22 -3.02
C ARG A 93 -1.72 -20.21 -2.09
N GLN A 94 -3.05 -20.12 -2.10
CA GLN A 94 -3.79 -19.22 -1.21
C GLN A 94 -3.53 -19.54 0.26
N GLU A 95 -3.52 -20.82 0.65
CA GLU A 95 -3.28 -21.20 2.05
C GLU A 95 -1.84 -20.87 2.50
N ILE A 96 -0.86 -21.00 1.61
CA ILE A 96 0.53 -20.59 1.90
C ILE A 96 0.62 -19.07 2.07
N LEU A 97 -0.01 -18.30 1.18
CA LEU A 97 -0.02 -16.84 1.28
C LEU A 97 -0.76 -16.35 2.53
N ARG A 98 -1.86 -17.00 2.91
CA ARG A 98 -2.59 -16.71 4.16
C ARG A 98 -1.68 -16.91 5.39
N LYS A 99 -0.89 -17.99 5.41
CA LYS A 99 0.08 -18.23 6.49
C LYS A 99 1.18 -17.18 6.54
N ALA A 100 1.60 -16.66 5.39
CA ALA A 100 2.56 -15.56 5.33
C ALA A 100 1.94 -14.28 5.89
N GLU A 101 0.72 -13.93 5.46
CA GLU A 101 -0.03 -12.78 5.97
C GLU A 101 -0.25 -12.85 7.48
N GLU A 102 -0.60 -14.02 8.03
CA GLU A 102 -0.78 -14.25 9.47
C GLU A 102 0.47 -13.86 10.28
N ILE A 103 1.68 -14.07 9.74
CA ILE A 103 2.92 -13.67 10.42
C ILE A 103 2.98 -12.15 10.58
N ILE A 104 2.75 -11.40 9.51
CA ILE A 104 2.88 -9.93 9.54
C ILE A 104 1.68 -9.24 10.20
N VAL A 105 0.49 -9.86 10.18
CA VAL A 105 -0.72 -9.24 10.76
C VAL A 105 -0.94 -9.63 12.22
N GLU A 106 -0.61 -10.86 12.62
CA GLU A 106 -0.96 -11.38 13.95
C GLU A 106 0.23 -11.60 14.89
N LYS A 107 1.47 -11.62 14.37
CA LYS A 107 2.65 -12.02 15.16
C LYS A 107 3.72 -10.91 15.21
N ASP A 108 4.19 -10.48 14.06
CA ASP A 108 5.39 -9.63 13.96
C ASP A 108 5.06 -8.13 13.93
N PHE A 109 3.85 -7.76 13.48
CA PHE A 109 3.37 -6.38 13.37
C PHE A 109 4.38 -5.37 12.76
N PRO A 110 5.06 -5.68 11.63
CA PRO A 110 6.02 -4.76 11.03
C PRO A 110 5.37 -3.45 10.56
N ALA A 111 4.07 -3.46 10.30
CA ALA A 111 3.28 -2.29 9.98
C ALA A 111 1.91 -2.39 10.66
N ALA A 112 1.21 -1.25 10.77
CA ALA A 112 -0.16 -1.17 11.27
C ALA A 112 -1.11 -0.87 10.10
N PRO A 113 -1.83 -1.87 9.54
CA PRO A 113 -2.82 -1.63 8.50
C PRO A 113 -3.95 -0.73 9.00
N LEU A 114 -4.32 0.29 8.22
CA LEU A 114 -5.37 1.26 8.60
C LEU A 114 -6.67 1.06 7.82
N SER A 115 -6.57 0.94 6.48
CA SER A 115 -7.75 0.82 5.61
C SER A 115 -7.36 0.36 4.21
N ILE A 116 -8.30 -0.25 3.48
CA ILE A 116 -8.23 -0.35 2.02
C ILE A 116 -8.79 0.96 1.44
N PRO A 117 -7.99 1.75 0.70
CA PRO A 117 -8.41 3.07 0.24
C PRO A 117 -9.52 2.99 -0.79
N LYS A 118 -10.36 4.03 -0.83
CA LYS A 118 -11.31 4.29 -1.91
C LYS A 118 -10.91 5.57 -2.61
N SER A 119 -10.79 5.50 -3.92
CA SER A 119 -10.45 6.65 -4.75
C SER A 119 -11.67 7.24 -5.41
N TYR A 120 -11.69 8.56 -5.50
CA TYR A 120 -12.73 9.33 -6.17
C TYR A 120 -12.04 10.28 -7.14
N ALA A 121 -12.60 10.39 -8.34
CA ALA A 121 -12.12 11.32 -9.35
C ALA A 121 -13.30 12.10 -9.93
N LEU A 122 -13.04 13.37 -10.25
CA LEU A 122 -14.00 14.23 -10.94
C LEU A 122 -13.65 14.23 -12.42
N PHE A 123 -14.61 13.86 -13.26
CA PHE A 123 -14.45 13.85 -14.70
C PHE A 123 -15.64 14.53 -15.38
N ARG A 124 -15.34 15.41 -16.35
CA ARG A 124 -16.33 16.21 -17.09
C ARG A 124 -16.97 15.36 -18.19
N HIS A 125 -17.83 14.42 -17.78
CA HIS A 125 -18.57 13.54 -18.69
C HIS A 125 -19.51 14.29 -19.65
N ASP A 126 -19.82 15.55 -19.36
CA ASP A 126 -20.57 16.45 -20.24
C ASP A 126 -19.77 16.96 -21.45
N ARG A 127 -18.43 16.78 -21.44
CA ARG A 127 -17.53 17.25 -22.51
C ARG A 127 -16.63 16.15 -23.07
N TRP A 128 -16.33 15.13 -22.26
CA TRP A 128 -15.33 14.13 -22.57
C TRP A 128 -15.89 12.73 -22.32
N ILE A 129 -15.46 11.78 -23.14
CA ILE A 129 -15.73 10.34 -23.02
C ILE A 129 -14.42 9.56 -23.03
N GLY A 130 -14.47 8.26 -22.75
CA GLY A 130 -13.29 7.38 -22.83
C GLY A 130 -12.44 7.27 -21.56
N TRP A 131 -12.91 7.83 -20.45
CA TRP A 131 -12.32 7.62 -19.13
C TRP A 131 -13.30 6.93 -18.19
N THR A 132 -12.84 5.89 -17.50
CA THR A 132 -13.57 5.20 -16.43
C THR A 132 -12.62 4.82 -15.30
N PRO A 133 -13.04 4.92 -14.03
CA PRO A 133 -12.26 4.41 -12.92
C PRO A 133 -12.04 2.90 -13.04
N ASN A 134 -10.89 2.40 -12.58
CA ASN A 134 -10.58 0.97 -12.52
C ASN A 134 -9.77 0.63 -11.26
N ILE A 135 -9.74 -0.65 -10.89
CA ILE A 135 -9.15 -1.13 -9.63
C ILE A 135 -7.64 -0.92 -9.53
N ALA A 136 -6.93 -0.85 -10.67
CA ALA A 136 -5.48 -0.67 -10.71
C ALA A 136 -5.06 0.82 -10.75
N GLU A 137 -6.03 1.72 -10.89
CA GLU A 137 -5.79 3.17 -11.09
C GLU A 137 -4.84 3.50 -12.26
N VAL A 138 -4.75 2.61 -13.26
CA VAL A 138 -3.98 2.83 -14.48
C VAL A 138 -4.91 3.37 -15.56
N TYR A 139 -4.66 4.60 -16.03
CA TYR A 139 -5.52 5.29 -16.99
C TYR A 139 -4.78 5.52 -18.32
N LEU A 140 -5.37 5.05 -19.43
CA LEU A 140 -4.90 5.36 -20.78
C LEU A 140 -5.56 6.66 -21.24
N TYR A 141 -4.87 7.79 -21.04
CA TYR A 141 -5.41 9.11 -21.40
C TYR A 141 -5.60 9.29 -22.92
N GLU A 142 -4.96 8.46 -23.75
CA GLU A 142 -5.17 8.42 -25.20
C GLU A 142 -6.59 7.99 -25.61
N ASP A 143 -7.30 7.29 -24.74
CA ASP A 143 -8.70 6.90 -24.97
C ASP A 143 -9.68 8.07 -24.77
N ILE A 144 -9.24 9.16 -24.12
CA ILE A 144 -10.08 10.32 -23.84
C ILE A 144 -10.33 11.11 -25.11
N LYS A 145 -11.61 11.32 -25.43
CA LYS A 145 -12.06 12.06 -26.61
C LYS A 145 -13.11 13.08 -26.25
N GLN A 146 -13.09 14.22 -26.96
CA GLN A 146 -14.17 15.20 -26.84
C GLN A 146 -15.47 14.57 -27.36
N GLN A 147 -16.55 14.75 -26.62
CA GLN A 147 -17.87 14.35 -27.08
C GLN A 147 -18.23 15.20 -28.30
N LYS A 148 -18.56 14.55 -29.42
CA LYS A 148 -19.04 15.28 -30.61
C LYS A 148 -20.42 15.83 -30.31
N GLU A 149 -20.65 17.11 -30.60
CA GLU A 149 -21.99 17.72 -30.51
C GLU A 149 -22.92 16.95 -31.46
N ASN A 150 -24.00 16.40 -30.91
CA ASN A 150 -25.12 15.95 -31.73
C ASN A 150 -25.82 17.21 -32.24
N ILE A 151 -25.56 17.60 -33.49
CA ILE A 151 -26.39 18.56 -34.25
C ILE A 151 -27.63 17.83 -34.72
#